data_AF-A0A1J5P7L2-F1
#
_entry.id   AF-A0A1J5P7L2-F1
#
_cell.length_a   1.000
_cell.length_b   1.000
_cell.length_c   1.000
_cell.angle_alpha   90.00
_cell.angle_beta   90.00
_cell.angle_gamma   90.00
#
_symmetry.space_group_name_H-M   'P 1'
#
loop_
_entity.id
_entity.type
_entity.pdbx_description
1 polymer ?
#
loop_
_entity_poly.entity_id
_entity_poly.type
_entity_poly.pdbx_seq_one_letter_code
_entity_poly.pdbx_strand_id
1 'polypeptide(L)'
;MTPSHLTVTPAAEKFMRRIVRFSGLPAGAGFRLLVSAGGCSGYSTEFSAEAKPLAGDEAVAVADGLHLFLPAESRLLLEGATLDFIDTPMQSGLSVRSPAASSCGCSSAGGTAQAPAAASMPMSALLRR
;
A
#
# COMPACT_ATOMS: atom_id res chain seq x y z
N MET A 1 4.08 6.84 22.78
CA MET A 1 3.25 5.75 23.33
C MET A 1 2.51 5.17 22.15
N THR A 2 3.15 4.25 21.45
CA THR A 2 2.61 3.58 20.26
C THR A 2 3.23 2.20 20.33
N PRO A 3 2.44 1.15 20.12
CA PRO A 3 2.21 0.87 18.72
C PRO A 3 0.80 0.36 18.47
N SER A 4 0.11 1.00 17.52
CA SER A 4 -0.66 0.24 16.54
C SER A 4 0.19 -0.99 16.20
N HIS A 5 -0.24 -2.20 16.58
CA HIS A 5 0.55 -3.46 16.60
C HIS A 5 0.92 -3.91 15.18
N LEU A 6 1.63 -3.07 14.43
CA LEU A 6 2.03 -3.27 13.05
C LEU A 6 3.54 -3.46 13.03
N THR A 7 3.96 -4.59 12.49
CA THR A 7 5.39 -4.87 12.28
C THR A 7 5.77 -4.46 10.86
N VAL A 8 6.73 -3.56 10.71
CA VAL A 8 7.25 -3.15 9.39
C VAL A 8 8.56 -3.87 9.12
N THR A 9 8.68 -4.51 7.95
CA THR A 9 9.96 -5.12 7.56
C THR A 9 10.96 -4.08 7.06
N PRO A 10 12.28 -4.36 7.13
CA PRO A 10 13.31 -3.46 6.60
C PRO A 10 13.16 -3.19 5.09
N ALA A 11 12.56 -4.12 4.34
CA ALA A 11 12.28 -3.94 2.92
C ALA A 11 11.20 -2.89 2.69
N ALA A 12 10.09 -2.96 3.43
CA ALA A 12 9.02 -1.97 3.38
C ALA A 12 9.52 -0.59 3.79
N GLU A 13 10.29 -0.50 4.87
CA GLU A 13 10.87 0.77 5.33
C GLU A 13 11.75 1.43 4.26
N LYS A 14 12.67 0.65 3.64
CA LYS A 14 13.53 1.15 2.55
C LYS A 14 12.73 1.65 1.36
N PHE A 15 11.66 0.94 1.00
CA PHE A 15 10.78 1.36 -0.10
C PHE A 15 10.05 2.65 0.22
N MET A 16 9.41 2.75 1.39
CA MET A 16 8.68 3.95 1.82
C MET A 16 9.59 5.18 1.84
N ARG A 17 10.81 5.02 2.39
CA ARG A 17 11.85 6.07 2.38
C ARG A 17 12.23 6.48 0.97
N ARG A 18 12.37 5.52 0.06
CA ARG A 18 12.64 5.79 -1.35
C ARG A 18 11.51 6.61 -1.96
N ILE A 19 10.26 6.20 -1.82
CA ILE A 19 9.10 6.90 -2.37
C ILE A 19 9.01 8.34 -1.85
N VAL A 20 9.15 8.57 -0.54
CA VAL A 20 9.13 9.93 0.04
C VAL A 20 10.32 10.77 -0.45
N ARG A 21 11.48 10.17 -0.67
CA ARG A 21 12.66 10.88 -1.20
C ARG A 21 12.49 11.24 -2.68
N PHE A 22 11.88 10.37 -3.47
CA PHE A 22 11.65 10.57 -4.90
C PHE A 22 10.45 11.47 -5.20
N SER A 23 9.50 11.61 -4.27
CA SER A 23 8.34 12.49 -4.44
C SER A 23 8.67 13.98 -4.37
N GLY A 24 9.88 14.36 -3.88
CA GLY A 24 10.32 15.75 -3.80
C GLY A 24 9.59 16.57 -2.72
N LEU A 25 8.96 15.91 -1.76
CA LEU A 25 8.21 16.56 -0.68
C LEU A 25 9.14 17.09 0.44
N PRO A 26 8.69 18.10 1.21
CA PRO A 26 9.50 18.70 2.28
C PRO A 26 9.82 17.73 3.43
N ALA A 27 10.81 18.10 4.24
CA ALA A 27 11.14 17.37 5.47
C ALA A 27 9.90 17.29 6.39
N GLY A 28 9.56 16.07 6.82
CA GLY A 28 8.31 15.78 7.55
C GLY A 28 7.21 15.17 6.69
N ALA A 29 7.42 15.03 5.38
CA ALA A 29 6.56 14.23 4.53
C ALA A 29 6.54 12.77 4.98
N GLY A 30 5.38 12.14 4.77
CA GLY A 30 5.12 10.78 5.15
C GLY A 30 4.63 9.94 3.98
N PHE A 31 4.67 8.64 4.21
CA PHE A 31 4.12 7.64 3.31
C PHE A 31 2.71 7.31 3.78
N ARG A 32 1.71 7.54 2.93
CA ARG A 32 0.34 7.14 3.19
C ARG A 32 0.09 5.75 2.63
N LEU A 33 -0.46 4.85 3.44
CA LEU A 33 -0.82 3.50 3.03
C LEU A 33 -2.30 3.26 3.28
N LEU A 34 -3.04 3.00 2.20
CA LEU A 34 -4.42 2.54 2.22
C LEU A 34 -4.43 1.04 1.90
N VAL A 35 -5.06 0.27 2.78
CA VAL A 35 -5.32 -1.15 2.61
C VAL A 35 -6.82 -1.35 2.64
N SER A 36 -7.32 -2.05 1.63
CA SER A 36 -8.72 -2.36 1.45
C SER A 36 -8.91 -3.84 1.17
N ALA A 37 -9.99 -4.43 1.68
CA ALA A 37 -10.37 -5.80 1.34
C ALA A 37 -10.96 -5.82 -0.09
N GLY A 38 -10.12 -6.14 -1.07
CA GLY A 38 -10.49 -6.14 -2.49
C GLY A 38 -9.29 -6.51 -3.35
N GLY A 39 -9.51 -7.10 -4.53
CA GLY A 39 -8.45 -7.58 -5.42
C GLY A 39 -8.42 -9.11 -5.57
N CYS A 40 -7.85 -9.59 -6.67
CA CYS A 40 -7.82 -11.02 -7.02
C CYS A 40 -7.04 -11.88 -6.00
N SER A 41 -6.22 -11.24 -5.14
CA SER A 41 -5.34 -11.88 -4.17
C SER A 41 -5.75 -11.63 -2.70
N GLY A 42 -6.95 -11.08 -2.46
CA GLY A 42 -7.54 -10.95 -1.11
C GLY A 42 -7.38 -9.58 -0.43
N TYR A 43 -6.38 -8.77 -0.81
CA TYR A 43 -6.19 -7.40 -0.30
C TYR A 43 -5.60 -6.47 -1.36
N SER A 44 -6.09 -5.24 -1.40
CA SER A 44 -5.62 -4.16 -2.28
C SER A 44 -4.83 -3.18 -1.44
N THR A 45 -3.61 -2.88 -1.86
CA THR A 45 -2.74 -1.91 -1.21
C THR A 45 -2.49 -0.74 -2.14
N GLU A 46 -2.80 0.46 -1.67
CA GLU A 46 -2.57 1.72 -2.36
C GLU A 46 -1.70 2.61 -1.49
N PHE A 47 -0.80 3.37 -2.12
CA PHE A 47 0.08 4.26 -1.39
C PHE A 47 0.30 5.58 -2.11
N SER A 48 0.50 6.64 -1.33
CA SER A 48 0.88 7.96 -1.82
C SER A 48 1.91 8.59 -0.88
N ALA A 49 2.73 9.49 -1.41
CA ALA A 49 3.58 10.33 -0.57
C ALA A 49 2.85 11.63 -0.30
N GLU A 50 2.71 12.01 0.97
CA GLU A 50 1.97 13.21 1.38
C GLU A 50 2.85 14.07 2.28
N ALA A 51 2.74 15.39 2.17
CA ALA A 51 3.49 16.30 3.04
C ALA A 51 2.97 16.29 4.49
N LYS A 52 1.70 15.93 4.69
CA LYS A 52 0.99 15.93 5.98
C LYS A 52 -0.06 14.81 6.01
N PRO A 53 -0.44 14.29 7.19
CA PRO A 53 -1.55 13.35 7.31
C PRO A 53 -2.86 14.02 6.87
N LEU A 54 -3.73 13.24 6.23
CA LEU A 54 -5.09 13.68 5.92
C LEU A 54 -6.01 13.59 7.15
N ALA A 55 -7.18 14.21 7.06
CA ALA A 55 -8.17 14.15 8.12
C ALA A 55 -8.63 12.70 8.35
N GLY A 56 -8.46 12.19 9.58
CA GLY A 56 -8.79 10.81 9.93
C GLY A 56 -7.66 9.81 9.76
N ASP A 57 -6.51 10.23 9.22
CA ASP A 57 -5.30 9.40 9.20
C ASP A 57 -4.56 9.48 10.54
N GLU A 58 -4.05 8.34 11.01
CA GLU A 58 -3.07 8.31 12.10
C GLU A 58 -1.65 8.39 11.53
N ALA A 59 -0.85 9.30 12.08
CA ALA A 59 0.57 9.37 11.83
C ALA A 59 1.34 8.45 12.78
N VAL A 60 1.81 7.32 12.25
CA VAL A 60 2.68 6.37 12.94
C VAL A 60 4.13 6.71 12.60
N ALA A 61 4.93 7.00 13.61
CA ALA A 61 6.38 7.14 13.42
C ALA A 61 7.00 5.75 13.24
N VAL A 62 7.67 5.52 12.11
CA VAL A 62 8.30 4.22 11.80
C VAL A 62 9.76 4.22 12.25
N ALA A 63 10.66 4.84 11.48
CA ALA A 63 12.09 4.90 11.76
C ALA A 63 12.76 6.07 11.01
N ASP A 64 13.82 6.65 11.60
CA ASP A 64 14.64 7.71 10.98
C ASP A 64 13.81 8.87 10.41
N GLY A 65 12.84 9.36 11.20
CA GLY A 65 11.98 10.49 10.85
C GLY A 65 10.93 10.19 9.76
N LEU A 66 10.77 8.94 9.34
CA LEU A 66 9.72 8.54 8.40
C LEU A 66 8.37 8.43 9.14
N HIS A 67 7.38 9.15 8.63
CA HIS A 67 6.00 9.04 9.07
C HIS A 67 5.20 8.14 8.12
N LEU A 68 4.40 7.25 8.70
CA LEU A 68 3.44 6.43 8.00
C LEU A 68 2.04 6.94 8.33
N PHE A 69 1.28 7.33 7.32
CA PHE A 69 -0.11 7.79 7.48
C PHE A 69 -1.05 6.63 7.17
N LEU A 70 -1.84 6.23 8.18
CA LEU A 70 -2.80 5.13 8.06
C LEU A 70 -4.22 5.64 8.31
N PRO A 71 -5.12 5.55 7.31
CA PRO A 71 -6.53 5.82 7.54
C PRO A 71 -7.15 4.78 8.47
N ALA A 72 -8.23 5.16 9.16
CA ALA A 72 -8.88 4.33 10.18
C ALA A 72 -9.25 2.92 9.66
N GLU A 73 -9.74 2.83 8.42
CA GLU A 73 -10.09 1.56 7.77
C GLU A 73 -8.91 0.60 7.63
N SER A 74 -7.74 1.11 7.23
CA SER A 74 -6.54 0.29 7.05
C SER A 74 -5.94 -0.12 8.39
N ARG A 75 -6.04 0.73 9.41
CA ARG A 75 -5.55 0.40 10.76
C ARG A 75 -6.23 -0.83 11.34
N LEU A 76 -7.54 -0.94 11.15
CA LEU A 76 -8.32 -2.10 11.60
C LEU A 76 -7.86 -3.39 10.91
N LEU A 77 -7.47 -3.31 9.63
CA LEU A 77 -6.96 -4.46 8.86
C LEU A 77 -5.50 -4.79 9.16
N LEU A 78 -4.72 -3.79 9.57
CA LEU A 78 -3.29 -3.86 9.84
C LEU A 78 -2.95 -4.15 11.30
N GLU A 79 -3.94 -4.19 12.18
CA GLU A 79 -3.75 -4.50 13.59
C GLU A 79 -3.19 -5.92 13.75
N GLY A 80 -2.03 -6.06 14.39
CA GLY A 80 -1.34 -7.34 14.54
C GLY A 80 -0.71 -7.88 13.24
N ALA A 81 -0.74 -7.11 12.15
CA ALA A 81 -0.22 -7.53 10.86
C ALA A 81 1.27 -7.17 10.67
N THR A 82 1.93 -7.92 9.80
CA THR A 82 3.27 -7.62 9.31
C THR A 82 3.19 -7.02 7.91
N LEU A 83 3.67 -5.79 7.76
CA LEU A 83 3.79 -5.07 6.50
C LEU A 83 5.15 -5.38 5.87
N ASP A 84 5.13 -5.99 4.69
CA ASP A 84 6.29 -6.35 3.90
C ASP A 84 6.25 -5.70 2.51
N PHE A 85 7.38 -5.66 1.82
CA PHE A 85 7.46 -5.16 0.45
C PHE A 85 8.05 -6.22 -0.46
N ILE A 86 7.29 -6.59 -1.49
CA ILE A 86 7.71 -7.55 -2.52
C ILE A 86 8.26 -6.71 -3.68
N ASP A 87 9.55 -6.86 -3.96
CA ASP A 87 10.24 -6.23 -5.09
C ASP A 87 10.80 -7.31 -6.00
N THR A 88 9.98 -7.79 -6.93
CA THR A 88 10.37 -8.80 -7.91
C THR A 88 10.13 -8.26 -9.31
N PRO A 89 10.88 -8.74 -10.32
CA PRO A 89 10.69 -8.30 -11.70
C PRO A 89 9.28 -8.57 -12.24
N MET A 90 8.54 -9.51 -11.64
CA MET A 90 7.15 -9.82 -12.02
C MET A 90 6.12 -9.07 -11.17
N GLN A 91 6.46 -8.65 -9.95
CA GLN A 91 5.54 -8.01 -9.02
C GLN A 91 6.30 -7.10 -8.06
N SER A 92 5.90 -5.83 -8.03
CA SER A 92 6.36 -4.83 -7.06
C SER A 92 5.15 -4.30 -6.27
N GLY A 93 5.15 -4.43 -4.95
CA GLY A 93 4.03 -3.94 -4.14
C GLY A 93 4.15 -4.23 -2.64
N LEU A 94 3.34 -3.52 -1.84
CA LEU A 94 3.23 -3.76 -0.41
C LEU A 94 2.35 -4.98 -0.15
N SER A 95 2.86 -5.90 0.67
CA SER A 95 2.19 -7.12 1.06
C SER A 95 1.90 -7.08 2.56
N VAL A 96 0.65 -7.32 2.92
CA VAL A 96 0.20 -7.35 4.31
C VAL A 96 -0.03 -8.80 4.70
N ARG A 97 0.66 -9.25 5.76
CA ARG A 97 0.45 -10.58 6.35
C ARG A 97 -0.19 -10.43 7.72
N SER A 98 -1.49 -10.66 7.82
CA SER A 98 -2.21 -10.67 9.11
C SER A 98 -2.40 -12.11 9.60
N PRO A 99 -2.24 -12.38 10.91
CA PRO A 99 -2.51 -13.72 11.47
C PRO A 99 -3.99 -14.10 11.36
N ALA A 100 -4.91 -13.13 11.29
CA ALA A 100 -6.33 -13.34 11.08
C ALA A 100 -6.70 -13.90 9.69
N ALA A 101 -5.82 -13.78 8.68
CA ALA A 101 -6.04 -14.35 7.35
C ALA A 101 -5.76 -15.87 7.26
N SER A 102 -5.44 -16.53 8.38
CA SER A 102 -4.97 -17.93 8.45
C SER A 102 -6.08 -18.99 8.37
N SER A 103 -7.22 -18.71 7.74
CA SER A 103 -8.26 -19.73 7.56
C SER A 103 -9.06 -19.55 6.27
N CYS A 104 -8.40 -19.70 5.14
CA CYS A 104 -9.02 -20.28 3.95
C CYS A 104 -7.92 -20.80 3.03
N GLY A 105 -7.44 -22.01 3.35
CA GLY A 105 -6.76 -22.83 2.37
C GLY A 105 -7.76 -23.19 1.26
N CYS A 106 -7.56 -22.63 0.07
CA CYS A 106 -8.01 -23.28 -1.14
C CYS A 106 -7.07 -22.88 -2.28
N SER A 107 -6.19 -23.81 -2.63
CA SER A 107 -5.42 -23.80 -3.86
C SER A 107 -6.35 -23.52 -5.04
N SER A 108 -6.12 -22.41 -5.74
CA SER A 108 -6.54 -22.25 -7.13
C SER A 108 -5.59 -21.24 -7.78
N ALA A 109 -4.81 -21.73 -8.72
CA ALA A 109 -4.03 -20.92 -9.64
C ALA A 109 -4.94 -19.96 -10.40
N GLY A 110 -4.43 -18.76 -10.71
CA GLY A 110 -5.06 -17.84 -11.66
C GLY A 110 -5.43 -16.50 -11.04
N GLY A 111 -4.45 -15.59 -11.01
CA GLY A 111 -4.68 -14.19 -10.69
C GLY A 111 -3.64 -13.36 -11.43
N THR A 112 -3.96 -13.05 -12.67
CA THR A 112 -3.19 -12.21 -13.59
C THR A 112 -2.58 -11.00 -12.90
N ALA A 113 -1.31 -10.75 -13.22
CA ALA A 113 -0.64 -9.47 -13.03
C ALA A 113 -1.59 -8.32 -13.39
N GLN A 114 -1.88 -7.45 -12.42
CA GLN A 114 -2.57 -6.20 -12.68
C GLN A 114 -1.87 -5.05 -11.98
N ALA A 115 -1.08 -4.32 -12.76
CA ALA A 115 -0.90 -2.87 -12.64
C ALA A 115 -0.49 -2.32 -14.03
N PRO A 116 -0.83 -1.07 -14.41
CA PRO A 116 -1.72 -0.11 -13.75
C PRO A 116 -2.84 0.41 -14.69
N ALA A 117 -3.65 1.32 -14.16
CA ALA A 117 -4.74 2.04 -14.82
C ALA A 117 -4.41 2.49 -16.26
N ALA A 118 -5.08 1.85 -17.23
CA ALA A 118 -5.26 2.43 -18.56
C ALA A 118 -6.45 3.39 -18.49
N ALA A 119 -6.17 4.67 -18.68
CA ALA A 119 -7.17 5.69 -18.96
C ALA A 119 -8.07 5.20 -20.12
N SER A 120 -9.36 5.06 -19.84
CA SER A 120 -10.36 4.68 -20.82
C SER A 120 -10.62 5.90 -21.72
N MET A 121 -10.05 5.92 -22.92
CA MET A 121 -10.57 6.72 -24.03
C MET A 121 -11.16 5.76 -25.07
N PRO A 122 -12.49 5.71 -25.24
CA PRO A 122 -13.09 4.86 -26.26
C PRO A 122 -12.75 5.38 -27.66
N MET A 123 -12.00 4.57 -28.40
CA MET A 123 -11.67 4.76 -29.82
C MET A 123 -12.91 4.47 -30.67
N SER A 124 -13.84 5.42 -30.76
CA SER A 124 -15.05 5.29 -31.61
C SER A 124 -15.35 6.52 -32.46
N ALA A 125 -14.41 7.45 -32.57
CA ALA A 125 -14.61 8.73 -33.26
C ALA A 125 -13.66 8.94 -34.46
N LEU A 126 -13.33 7.88 -35.21
CA LEU A 126 -12.72 8.06 -36.53
C LEU A 126 -13.17 6.92 -37.46
N LEU A 127 -13.64 7.30 -38.64
CA LEU A 127 -14.28 6.51 -39.70
C LEU A 127 -15.81 6.37 -39.62
N ARG A 128 -16.51 7.49 -39.87
CA ARG A 128 -17.53 7.51 -40.94
C ARG A 128 -17.27 8.72 -41.83
N ARG A 129 -17.30 8.43 -43.12
CA ARG A 129 -17.12 9.34 -44.26
C ARG A 129 -18.16 10.45 -44.27
#